data_AF-A0A3R9VIT6-F1
#
_entry.id   AF-A0A3R9VIT6-F1
#
_cell.length_a   1.000
_cell.length_b   1.000
_cell.length_c   1.000
_cell.angle_alpha   90.00
_cell.angle_beta   90.00
_cell.angle_gamma   90.00
#
_symmetry.space_group_name_H-M   'P 1'
#
loop_
_entity.id
_entity.type
_entity.pdbx_description
1 polymer ?
#
loop_
_entity_poly.entity_id
_entity_poly.type
_entity_poly.pdbx_seq_one_letter_code
_entity_poly.pdbx_strand_id
1 'polypeptide(L)'
;MNSKSQAGVGIIVTCLASAAMASPAAAAATVPVAPVDVPLHGLGTVLPTETPTLRTGVPIPLPGAPMGLTGHEQGRFQPLTLPQLPVAAGVPETLVSAPLPDVVEGEPTGRALLAAPASEVQATTPGAFLGLPVTLPRADSLGLPGAELPQAGFLAPTVSGALDSTLGLAQPKK
;
A
#
# COMPACT_ATOMS: atom_id res chain seq x y z
N MET A 1 12.01 37.65 -39.97
CA MET A 1 12.33 36.32 -39.39
C MET A 1 11.41 36.07 -38.20
N ASN A 2 10.84 34.88 -38.10
CA ASN A 2 9.52 34.62 -37.52
C ASN A 2 9.57 34.34 -36.00
N SER A 3 9.24 35.33 -35.17
CA SER A 3 9.28 35.28 -33.68
C SER A 3 8.31 34.26 -33.04
N LYS A 4 7.38 33.69 -33.83
CA LYS A 4 6.42 32.67 -33.36
C LYS A 4 7.05 31.29 -33.10
N SER A 5 8.22 31.00 -33.69
CA SER A 5 8.88 29.69 -33.55
C SER A 5 9.50 29.49 -32.16
N GLN A 6 10.07 30.55 -31.57
CA GLN A 6 10.76 30.49 -30.28
C GLN A 6 9.81 30.26 -29.10
N ALA A 7 8.61 30.86 -29.14
CA ALA A 7 7.60 30.68 -28.09
C ALA A 7 7.02 29.26 -28.07
N GLY A 8 6.84 28.64 -29.25
CA GLY A 8 6.36 27.26 -29.36
C GLY A 8 7.36 26.23 -28.80
N VAL A 9 8.66 26.43 -29.08
CA VAL A 9 9.72 25.58 -28.53
C VAL A 9 9.80 25.70 -27.01
N GLY A 10 9.66 26.92 -26.45
CA GLY A 10 9.65 27.13 -25.00
C GLY A 10 8.53 26.38 -24.27
N ILE A 11 7.31 26.37 -24.84
CA ILE A 11 6.17 25.65 -24.26
C ILE A 11 6.39 24.13 -24.33
N ILE A 12 6.93 23.61 -25.45
CA ILE A 12 7.21 22.17 -25.57
C ILE A 12 8.33 21.75 -24.62
N VAL A 13 9.40 22.54 -24.49
CA VAL A 13 10.50 22.25 -23.55
C VAL A 13 10.03 22.31 -22.10
N THR A 14 9.14 23.23 -21.75
CA THR A 14 8.57 23.32 -20.40
C THR A 14 7.65 22.13 -20.12
N CYS A 15 6.81 21.71 -21.08
CA CYS A 15 5.98 20.50 -20.94
C CYS A 15 6.82 19.22 -20.85
N LEU A 16 7.90 19.11 -21.63
CA LEU A 16 8.80 17.94 -21.59
C LEU A 16 9.58 17.87 -20.28
N ALA A 17 9.99 19.03 -19.73
CA ALA A 17 10.63 19.11 -18.41
C ALA A 17 9.67 18.72 -17.27
N SER A 18 8.39 19.15 -17.35
CA SER A 18 7.35 18.73 -16.40
C SER A 18 7.06 17.23 -16.48
N ALA A 19 7.07 16.65 -17.68
CA ALA A 19 6.90 15.20 -17.87
C ALA A 19 8.12 14.38 -17.40
N ALA A 20 9.34 14.91 -17.51
CA ALA A 20 10.55 14.27 -17.01
C ALA A 20 10.66 14.29 -15.47
N MET A 21 10.10 15.31 -14.81
CA MET A 21 9.93 15.36 -13.35
C MET A 21 8.81 14.42 -12.85
N ALA A 22 7.88 14.05 -13.73
CA ALA A 22 6.89 13.00 -13.52
C ALA A 22 7.38 11.64 -14.04
N SER A 23 8.69 11.35 -13.91
CA SER A 23 9.25 10.05 -14.22
C SER A 23 8.63 8.98 -13.31
N PRO A 24 7.88 8.00 -13.83
CA PRO A 24 7.42 6.86 -13.04
C PRO A 24 8.60 5.98 -12.57
N ALA A 25 9.83 6.23 -13.04
CA ALA A 25 11.01 5.46 -12.67
C ALA A 25 11.63 5.88 -11.32
N ALA A 26 11.30 7.07 -10.79
CA ALA A 26 11.61 7.41 -9.40
C ALA A 26 10.53 6.91 -8.41
N ALA A 27 9.33 6.58 -8.91
CA ALA A 27 8.28 5.86 -8.19
C ALA A 27 8.49 4.33 -8.19
N ALA A 28 9.67 3.85 -8.61
CA ALA A 28 10.05 2.44 -8.51
C ALA A 28 10.52 2.03 -7.10
N ALA A 29 10.62 2.99 -6.17
CA ALA A 29 11.06 2.74 -4.80
C ALA A 29 10.01 3.09 -3.74
N THR A 30 8.79 3.49 -4.14
CA THR A 30 7.73 3.85 -3.18
C THR A 30 6.37 3.45 -3.76
N VAL A 31 5.63 2.60 -3.03
CA VAL A 31 4.31 2.11 -3.43
C VAL A 31 3.35 3.27 -3.70
N PRO A 32 2.59 3.29 -4.82
CA PRO A 32 1.79 4.44 -5.22
C PRO A 32 0.65 4.76 -4.23
N VAL A 33 0.50 6.05 -3.92
CA VAL A 33 -0.54 6.61 -3.05
C VAL A 33 -1.13 7.84 -3.72
N ALA A 34 -2.46 7.95 -3.77
CA ALA A 34 -3.14 9.15 -4.28
C ALA A 34 -3.54 10.08 -3.12
N PRO A 35 -3.10 11.35 -3.07
CA PRO A 35 -3.44 12.27 -1.98
C PRO A 35 -4.93 12.64 -2.02
N VAL A 36 -5.55 12.72 -0.84
CA VAL A 36 -6.96 13.07 -0.62
C VAL A 36 -7.07 14.03 0.57
N ASP A 37 -7.63 15.20 0.30
CA ASP A 37 -8.07 16.13 1.35
C ASP A 37 -9.49 15.76 1.75
N VAL A 38 -9.71 15.44 3.03
CA VAL A 38 -11.02 15.05 3.54
C VAL A 38 -11.75 16.31 4.01
N PRO A 39 -12.91 16.67 3.41
CA PRO A 39 -13.63 17.88 3.78
C PRO A 39 -14.35 17.67 5.12
N LEU A 40 -13.79 18.22 6.20
CA LEU A 40 -14.35 18.13 7.54
C LEU A 40 -15.26 19.31 7.92
N HIS A 41 -15.58 20.21 6.97
CA HIS A 41 -16.39 21.42 7.17
C HIS A 41 -17.73 21.18 7.89
N GLY A 42 -18.32 20.00 7.74
CA GLY A 42 -19.56 19.63 8.44
C GLY A 42 -19.43 19.56 9.97
N LEU A 43 -18.22 19.36 10.51
CA LEU A 43 -17.97 19.33 11.95
C LEU A 43 -18.03 20.70 12.61
N GLY A 44 -17.92 21.79 11.85
CA GLY A 44 -17.98 23.15 12.38
C GLY A 44 -19.34 23.53 12.99
N THR A 45 -20.40 22.76 12.73
CA THR A 45 -21.72 22.99 13.35
C THR A 45 -21.87 22.33 14.71
N VAL A 46 -21.01 21.35 15.03
CA VAL A 46 -21.06 20.55 16.25
C VAL A 46 -19.91 20.88 17.19
N LEU A 47 -18.75 21.22 16.63
CA LEU A 47 -17.57 21.60 17.40
C LEU A 47 -17.68 23.06 17.85
N PRO A 48 -17.39 23.37 19.13
CA PRO A 48 -17.34 24.74 19.63
C PRO A 48 -16.09 25.51 19.16
N THR A 49 -15.23 24.89 18.36
CA THR A 49 -13.95 25.41 17.87
C THR A 49 -13.92 25.44 16.34
N GLU A 50 -12.86 25.99 15.75
CA GLU A 50 -12.62 25.87 14.31
C GLU A 50 -12.65 24.40 13.82
N THR A 51 -12.90 24.22 12.54
CA THR A 51 -12.95 22.89 11.94
C THR A 51 -11.55 22.27 11.83
N PRO A 52 -11.34 21.01 12.24
CA PRO A 52 -10.09 20.30 12.00
C PRO A 52 -9.86 20.02 10.51
N THR A 53 -8.61 19.86 10.10
CA THR A 53 -8.26 19.43 8.73
C THR A 53 -7.63 18.04 8.76
N LEU A 54 -7.98 17.22 7.77
CA LEU A 54 -7.42 15.88 7.56
C LEU A 54 -6.96 15.77 6.11
N ARG A 55 -5.67 15.51 5.93
CA ARG A 55 -5.07 15.16 4.65
C ARG A 55 -4.48 13.77 4.77
N THR A 56 -4.90 12.88 3.90
CA THR A 56 -4.40 11.51 3.84
C THR A 56 -4.25 11.09 2.39
N GLY A 57 -4.03 9.82 2.12
CA GLY A 57 -4.01 9.27 0.77
C GLY A 57 -4.82 7.99 0.66
N VAL A 58 -5.01 7.52 -0.57
CA VAL A 58 -5.65 6.23 -0.85
C VAL A 58 -4.56 5.22 -1.21
N PRO A 59 -4.48 4.08 -0.49
CA PRO A 59 -3.53 3.02 -0.80
C PRO A 59 -3.90 2.37 -2.14
N ILE A 60 -2.91 2.22 -3.04
CA ILE A 60 -3.09 1.48 -4.30
C ILE A 60 -2.37 0.14 -4.17
N PRO A 61 -3.09 -0.99 -4.00
CA PRO A 61 -2.46 -2.30 -3.88
C PRO A 61 -1.88 -2.73 -5.24
N LEU A 62 -0.62 -3.15 -5.24
CA LEU A 62 0.08 -3.74 -6.38
C LEU A 62 0.27 -5.25 -6.16
N PRO A 63 -0.44 -6.10 -6.91
CA PRO A 63 -0.19 -7.53 -6.90
C PRO A 63 1.15 -7.86 -7.57
N GLY A 64 1.93 -8.75 -6.96
CA GLY A 64 3.17 -9.29 -7.51
C GLY A 64 2.99 -10.61 -8.25
N ALA A 65 4.08 -11.36 -8.45
CA ALA A 65 4.04 -12.66 -9.12
C ALA A 65 3.58 -13.78 -8.16
N PRO A 66 2.79 -14.77 -8.63
CA PRO A 66 2.39 -15.90 -7.82
C PRO A 66 3.59 -16.70 -7.28
N MET A 67 3.54 -17.07 -6.00
CA MET A 67 4.54 -17.87 -5.30
C MET A 67 4.05 -19.31 -5.04
N GLY A 68 4.99 -20.24 -4.85
CA GLY A 68 4.67 -21.61 -4.42
C GLY A 68 4.24 -22.58 -5.53
N LEU A 69 4.39 -22.20 -6.81
CA LEU A 69 4.03 -23.04 -7.96
C LEU A 69 5.03 -24.17 -8.27
N THR A 70 6.21 -24.17 -7.65
CA THR A 70 7.34 -25.05 -8.01
C THR A 70 7.77 -26.00 -6.89
N GLY A 71 6.96 -26.16 -5.85
CA GLY A 71 7.23 -27.09 -4.75
C GLY A 71 7.18 -28.54 -5.23
N HIS A 72 8.33 -29.13 -5.51
CA HIS A 72 8.46 -30.58 -5.72
C HIS A 72 8.78 -31.24 -4.38
N GLU A 73 7.79 -31.90 -3.79
CA GLU A 73 8.01 -32.80 -2.66
C GLU A 73 8.67 -34.08 -3.18
N GLN A 74 9.89 -34.40 -2.72
CA GLN A 74 10.56 -35.65 -3.10
C GLN A 74 9.67 -36.86 -2.76
N GLY A 75 9.39 -37.71 -3.74
CA GLY A 75 8.63 -38.94 -3.54
C GLY A 75 7.11 -38.83 -3.69
N ARG A 76 6.58 -37.65 -4.04
CA ARG A 76 5.13 -37.42 -4.25
C ARG A 76 4.86 -36.73 -5.58
N PHE A 77 3.64 -36.90 -6.09
CA PHE A 77 3.20 -36.11 -7.23
C PHE A 77 3.01 -34.65 -6.82
N GLN A 78 3.19 -33.74 -7.79
CA GLN A 78 2.95 -32.32 -7.57
C GLN A 78 1.47 -32.10 -7.19
N PRO A 79 1.19 -31.47 -6.04
CA PRO A 79 -0.18 -31.20 -5.62
C PRO A 79 -0.83 -30.15 -6.51
N LEU A 80 -2.16 -30.14 -6.56
CA LEU A 80 -2.91 -29.03 -7.15
C LEU A 80 -2.86 -27.85 -6.18
N THR A 81 -2.26 -26.74 -6.59
CA THR A 81 -2.03 -25.57 -5.72
C THR A 81 -2.78 -24.33 -6.21
N LEU A 82 -3.44 -23.64 -5.29
CA LEU A 82 -3.79 -22.24 -5.41
C LEU A 82 -2.62 -21.41 -4.85
N PRO A 83 -1.83 -20.73 -5.69
CA PRO A 83 -0.64 -20.02 -5.25
C PRO A 83 -0.96 -18.82 -4.36
N GLN A 84 -0.03 -18.46 -3.49
CA GLN A 84 -0.09 -17.19 -2.76
C GLN A 84 0.39 -16.06 -3.66
N LEU A 85 -0.27 -14.91 -3.57
CA LEU A 85 0.09 -13.71 -4.29
C LEU A 85 0.63 -12.67 -3.30
N PRO A 86 1.88 -12.22 -3.45
CA PRO A 86 2.35 -11.06 -2.70
C PRO A 86 1.62 -9.81 -3.20
N VAL A 87 1.22 -8.95 -2.27
CA VAL A 87 0.57 -7.67 -2.53
C VAL A 87 1.34 -6.60 -1.78
N ALA A 88 1.91 -5.65 -2.52
CA ALA A 88 2.53 -4.46 -1.95
C ALA A 88 1.47 -3.34 -1.87
N ALA A 89 1.38 -2.65 -0.74
CA ALA A 89 0.49 -1.50 -0.56
C ALA A 89 1.24 -0.41 0.22
N GLY A 90 0.97 0.85 -0.09
CA GLY A 90 1.50 1.98 0.67
C GLY A 90 0.51 2.41 1.74
N VAL A 91 0.96 2.56 2.98
CA VAL A 91 0.25 3.34 4.00
C VAL A 91 0.50 4.82 3.68
N PRO A 92 -0.56 5.59 3.39
CA PRO A 92 -0.42 6.98 3.00
C PRO A 92 0.10 7.85 4.15
N GLU A 93 0.82 8.91 3.79
CA GLU A 93 1.06 10.01 4.73
C GLU A 93 -0.29 10.55 5.24
N THR A 94 -0.42 10.69 6.55
CA THR A 94 -1.63 11.22 7.18
C THR A 94 -1.28 12.38 8.10
N LEU A 95 -1.88 13.54 7.82
CA LEU A 95 -1.74 14.76 8.60
C LEU A 95 -3.11 15.19 9.12
N VAL A 96 -3.23 15.28 10.43
CA VAL A 96 -4.40 15.82 11.13
C VAL A 96 -3.99 17.10 11.85
N SER A 97 -4.76 18.16 11.64
CA SER A 97 -4.57 19.42 12.37
C SER A 97 -5.88 19.88 12.99
N ALA A 98 -5.93 19.91 14.31
CA ALA A 98 -7.09 20.37 15.08
C ALA A 98 -6.75 21.64 15.87
N PRO A 99 -7.63 22.64 15.92
CA PRO A 99 -7.45 23.78 16.82
C PRO A 99 -7.54 23.33 18.28
N LEU A 100 -6.72 23.92 19.13
CA LEU A 100 -6.84 23.76 20.58
C LEU A 100 -7.88 24.75 21.12
N PRO A 101 -8.60 24.40 22.19
CA PRO A 101 -9.47 25.35 22.87
C PRO A 101 -8.64 26.49 23.46
N ASP A 102 -9.15 27.72 23.36
CA ASP A 102 -8.47 28.89 23.89
C ASP A 102 -8.47 28.86 25.42
N VAL A 103 -7.27 28.92 26.01
CA VAL A 103 -7.09 28.95 27.46
C VAL A 103 -7.23 30.37 28.02
N VAL A 104 -6.96 31.38 27.20
CA VAL A 104 -7.07 32.81 27.52
C VAL A 104 -7.97 33.47 26.48
N GLU A 105 -8.99 34.21 26.92
CA GLU A 105 -9.89 34.93 26.01
C GLU A 105 -9.09 35.87 25.10
N GLY A 106 -9.20 35.66 23.78
CA GLY A 106 -8.58 36.50 22.75
C GLY A 106 -7.18 36.09 22.32
N GLU A 107 -6.57 35.04 22.90
CA GLU A 107 -5.26 34.52 22.49
C GLU A 107 -5.36 33.08 21.97
N PRO A 108 -5.08 32.85 20.67
CA PRO A 108 -5.19 31.52 20.09
C PRO A 108 -4.15 30.58 20.69
N THR A 109 -4.59 29.49 21.31
CA THR A 109 -3.68 28.56 22.02
C THR A 109 -2.81 27.72 21.06
N GLY A 110 -3.20 27.62 19.78
CA GLY A 110 -2.46 26.90 18.74
C GLY A 110 -3.23 25.71 18.17
N ARG A 111 -2.53 24.81 17.48
CA ARG A 111 -3.14 23.62 16.86
C ARG A 111 -2.42 22.35 17.29
N ALA A 112 -3.18 21.31 17.62
CA ALA A 112 -2.65 19.97 17.76
C ALA A 112 -2.36 19.38 16.37
N LEU A 113 -1.21 18.74 16.24
CA LEU A 113 -0.78 18.07 15.03
C LEU A 113 -0.56 16.59 15.30
N LEU A 114 -1.11 15.73 14.44
CA LEU A 114 -0.75 14.33 14.33
C LEU A 114 -0.23 14.11 12.91
N ALA A 115 1.00 13.62 12.79
CA ALA A 115 1.63 13.31 11.52
C ALA A 115 2.11 11.85 11.53
N ALA A 116 1.58 11.06 10.61
CA ALA A 116 2.05 9.71 10.32
C ALA A 116 2.71 9.73 8.92
N PRO A 117 4.03 9.54 8.80
CA PRO A 117 4.69 9.48 7.51
C PRO A 117 4.21 8.29 6.68
N ALA A 118 4.36 8.39 5.35
CA ALA A 118 4.09 7.28 4.46
C ALA A 118 4.98 6.07 4.80
N SER A 119 4.43 4.88 4.70
CA SER A 119 5.15 3.63 4.98
C SER A 119 4.71 2.52 4.04
N GLU A 120 5.51 1.47 3.91
CA GLU A 120 5.18 0.33 3.07
C GLU A 120 4.60 -0.82 3.88
N VAL A 121 3.62 -1.49 3.28
CA VAL A 121 3.00 -2.71 3.80
C VAL A 121 3.11 -3.79 2.73
N GLN A 122 3.60 -4.96 3.13
CA GLN A 122 3.59 -6.16 2.31
C GLN A 122 2.63 -7.18 2.91
N ALA A 123 1.76 -7.71 2.06
CA ALA A 123 0.82 -8.76 2.40
C ALA A 123 0.98 -9.96 1.46
N THR A 124 0.58 -11.15 1.91
CA THR A 124 0.41 -12.32 1.05
C THR A 124 -1.04 -12.77 1.10
N THR A 125 -1.60 -13.12 -0.05
CA THR A 125 -2.94 -13.70 -0.10
C THR A 125 -2.95 -15.11 0.50
N PRO A 126 -4.10 -15.60 0.98
CA PRO A 126 -4.25 -17.00 1.31
C PRO A 126 -3.90 -17.88 0.09
N GLY A 127 -3.30 -19.03 0.36
CA GLY A 127 -3.06 -20.08 -0.63
C GLY A 127 -3.78 -21.35 -0.22
N ALA A 128 -3.80 -22.34 -1.11
CA ALA A 128 -4.36 -23.66 -0.79
C ALA A 128 -3.65 -24.76 -1.58
N PHE A 129 -3.70 -25.98 -1.08
CA PHE A 129 -3.22 -27.15 -1.81
C PHE A 129 -4.15 -28.34 -1.63
N LEU A 130 -4.19 -29.18 -2.66
CA LEU A 130 -4.86 -30.47 -2.67
C LEU A 130 -3.86 -31.52 -3.15
N GLY A 131 -3.48 -32.42 -2.24
CA GLY A 131 -2.61 -33.56 -2.51
C GLY A 131 -3.34 -34.64 -3.29
N LEU A 132 -2.63 -35.32 -4.18
CA LEU A 132 -3.16 -36.45 -4.93
C LEU A 132 -3.18 -37.71 -4.03
N PRO A 133 -4.25 -38.53 -4.06
CA PRO A 133 -4.39 -39.71 -3.21
C PRO A 133 -3.57 -40.92 -3.72
N VAL A 134 -2.45 -40.66 -4.38
CA VAL A 134 -1.58 -41.68 -4.99
C VAL A 134 -0.12 -41.36 -4.76
N THR A 135 0.68 -42.39 -4.49
CA THR A 135 2.13 -42.27 -4.37
C THR A 135 2.79 -42.35 -5.75
N LEU A 136 4.06 -41.95 -5.85
CA LEU A 136 4.86 -42.30 -7.02
C LEU A 136 4.99 -43.84 -7.17
N PRO A 137 5.20 -44.33 -8.40
CA PRO A 137 5.59 -45.71 -8.68
C PRO A 137 6.75 -46.19 -7.79
N ARG A 138 6.64 -47.38 -7.20
CA ARG A 138 7.71 -47.97 -6.38
C ARG A 138 8.09 -49.37 -6.85
N ALA A 139 9.34 -49.75 -6.65
CA ALA A 139 9.87 -51.02 -7.14
C ALA A 139 9.32 -52.25 -6.39
N ASP A 140 9.02 -52.08 -5.10
CA ASP A 140 8.38 -53.07 -4.22
C ASP A 140 6.92 -53.38 -4.61
N SER A 141 6.26 -52.48 -5.35
CA SER A 141 4.91 -52.64 -5.88
C SER A 141 4.88 -52.90 -7.40
N LEU A 142 5.93 -53.51 -7.97
CA LEU A 142 6.05 -53.77 -9.41
C LEU A 142 5.95 -52.50 -10.29
N GLY A 143 6.34 -51.34 -9.75
CA GLY A 143 6.22 -50.05 -10.43
C GLY A 143 4.80 -49.47 -10.40
N LEU A 144 3.88 -50.01 -9.60
CA LEU A 144 2.53 -49.46 -9.46
C LEU A 144 2.49 -48.37 -8.38
N PRO A 145 1.72 -47.29 -8.59
CA PRO A 145 1.45 -46.30 -7.55
C PRO A 145 0.61 -46.92 -6.43
N GLY A 146 0.93 -46.60 -5.18
CA GLY A 146 0.12 -46.96 -4.01
C GLY A 146 -0.97 -45.92 -3.74
N ALA A 147 -1.93 -46.28 -2.88
CA ALA A 147 -2.93 -45.34 -2.38
C ALA A 147 -2.40 -44.56 -1.18
N GLU A 148 -2.67 -43.25 -1.12
CA GLU A 148 -2.38 -42.37 0.01
C GLU A 148 -3.67 -41.65 0.44
N LEU A 149 -3.75 -41.24 1.71
CA LEU A 149 -4.88 -40.43 2.18
C LEU A 149 -4.90 -39.07 1.46
N PRO A 150 -6.09 -38.58 1.05
CA PRO A 150 -6.21 -37.27 0.46
C PRO A 150 -5.80 -36.20 1.49
N GLN A 151 -5.01 -35.23 1.06
CA GLN A 151 -4.57 -34.12 1.89
C GLN A 151 -5.09 -32.82 1.28
N ALA A 152 -5.60 -31.93 2.12
CA ALA A 152 -5.96 -30.58 1.73
C ALA A 152 -5.50 -29.62 2.81
N GLY A 153 -5.08 -28.42 2.43
CA GLY A 153 -4.64 -27.42 3.38
C GLY A 153 -4.72 -26.01 2.82
N PHE A 154 -4.70 -25.05 3.74
CA PHE A 154 -4.64 -23.62 3.46
C PHE A 154 -3.31 -23.06 3.96
N LEU A 155 -2.76 -22.14 3.18
CA LEU A 155 -1.62 -21.33 3.58
C LEU A 155 -2.15 -20.01 4.15
N ALA A 156 -1.74 -19.72 5.38
CA ALA A 156 -2.19 -18.51 6.07
C ALA A 156 -1.68 -17.25 5.34
N PRO A 157 -2.52 -16.21 5.22
CA PRO A 157 -2.05 -14.92 4.75
C PRO A 157 -1.12 -14.29 5.78
N THR A 158 -0.16 -13.50 5.31
CA THR A 158 0.74 -12.71 6.17
C THR A 158 0.60 -11.24 5.85
N VAL A 159 0.79 -10.36 6.85
CA VAL A 159 0.85 -8.91 6.68
C VAL A 159 2.02 -8.39 7.50
N SER A 160 2.83 -7.53 6.90
CA SER A 160 4.01 -6.92 7.53
C SER A 160 4.16 -5.47 7.07
N GLY A 161 4.60 -4.60 7.97
CA GLY A 161 4.84 -3.19 7.70
C GLY A 161 5.31 -2.48 8.96
N ALA A 162 5.90 -1.30 8.78
CA ALA A 162 6.26 -0.41 9.88
C ALA A 162 5.25 0.73 9.95
N LEU A 163 4.89 1.17 11.15
CA LEU A 163 4.13 2.41 11.33
C LEU A 163 4.92 3.31 12.27
N ASP A 164 5.09 4.56 11.83
CA ASP A 164 5.60 5.63 12.67
C ASP A 164 4.51 6.71 12.76
N SER A 165 4.42 7.36 13.91
CA SER A 165 3.47 8.45 14.12
C SER A 165 4.00 9.39 15.18
N THR A 166 3.87 10.68 14.90
CA THR A 166 4.33 11.75 15.78
C THR A 166 3.16 12.64 16.16
N LEU A 167 3.14 13.05 17.43
CA LEU A 167 2.16 13.99 17.96
C LEU A 167 2.90 15.26 18.39
N GLY A 168 2.36 16.42 18.02
CA GLY A 168 3.01 17.70 18.25
C GLY A 168 2.02 18.86 18.36
N LEU A 169 2.59 20.05 18.57
CA LEU A 169 1.86 21.31 18.70
C LEU A 169 2.40 22.31 17.68
N ALA A 170 1.51 22.89 16.89
CA ALA A 170 1.82 24.02 16.01
C ALA A 170 1.48 25.34 16.70
N GLN A 171 2.37 26.31 16.51
CA GLN A 171 2.16 27.70 16.91
C GLN A 171 0.93 28.27 16.17
N PRO A 172 0.15 29.16 16.82
CA PRO A 172 -0.94 29.86 16.15
C PRO A 172 -0.40 30.70 14.98
N LYS A 173 -1.13 30.72 13.86
CA LYS A 173 -0.83 31.68 12.78
C LYS A 173 -1.23 33.07 13.27
N LYS A 174 -0.26 33.99 13.32
CA LYS A 174 -0.50 35.42 13.55
C LYS A 174 -1.23 36.07 12.38
#